data_AF-A0AAD9M677-F1
#
_entry.id   AF-A0AAD9M677-F1
#
_cell.length_a   1.000
_cell.length_b   1.000
_cell.length_c   1.000
_cell.angle_alpha   90.00
_cell.angle_beta   90.00
_cell.angle_gamma   90.00
#
_symmetry.space_group_name_H-M   'P 1'
#
loop_
_entity.id
_entity.type
_entity.pdbx_description
1 polymer ?
#
loop_
_entity_poly.entity_id
_entity_poly.type
_entity_poly.pdbx_seq_one_letter_code
_entity_poly.pdbx_strand_id
1 'polypeptide(L)'
;MRLHAFIPPEVPPYAILSHTWGAGEVTFQDFADLDVARERPGYTKIEKACELARQNGLDWAWVDTCCIDKSSSAELSEAINSMFEWYRSSTICFAHLADLPVDSPSLWMFESDSGIYKRPCRWFQRGWTLQELIAPQKLEFFDCEWNSRGFKTDGPVLRQLSNMTGIRGKTARVLKNSDAITEISIAERMSWAAKRQTTRTEDMAYCMLGIFSVNMPLLYGEGPRAFMRLQEEILKNNTDMSLFCWTASRENTQLYRGLLARHPSEFATWFDTELTSRKSISWAVSEQEKEFSSTNKGIRMDATLATFYHQGENRTCLRCTLFPDEFVVFIALRYHRDNIYVRELPDTIIPSRTTRYEQKTIYIAKDVDERMSTSLQQTPEEVLSFDTSLLPASFSLTVNESWPERQWHPQRNQFAWTGSKLFSCIIAYTVEYNRDHIGEVFLICQRHASALQPLRYALIPSRNAGGIMRSIRYDGNSDSQDQPLEAFSMMEQFIIDGRQAVKLWHRETCFSLFVTRYSETDESTNRLFLKVTSSEDLLHPMPVRLSAPRPVVGGEELGHRLERAPQIGQFGSDGDILTIQQPSLTDIWEAERENTY
;
A
#
# COMPACT_ATOMS: atom_id res chain seq x y z
N MET A 1 50.36 17.65 -6.12
CA MET A 1 48.95 17.49 -6.55
C MET A 1 48.33 18.88 -6.63
N ARG A 2 47.31 19.11 -7.47
CA ARG A 2 46.57 20.37 -7.54
C ARG A 2 45.11 20.06 -7.83
N LEU A 3 44.19 20.89 -7.32
CA LEU A 3 42.77 20.79 -7.65
C LEU A 3 42.49 21.50 -8.99
N HIS A 4 41.57 20.95 -9.77
CA HIS A 4 41.10 21.52 -11.04
C HIS A 4 39.60 21.30 -11.16
N ALA A 5 38.87 22.32 -11.63
CA ALA A 5 37.44 22.22 -11.89
C ALA A 5 37.21 21.87 -13.36
N PHE A 6 36.32 20.90 -13.61
CA PHE A 6 35.89 20.52 -14.95
C PHE A 6 34.40 20.79 -15.09
N ILE A 7 33.99 21.31 -16.24
CA ILE A 7 32.58 21.58 -16.54
C ILE A 7 32.18 20.63 -17.69
N PRO A 8 31.07 19.88 -17.57
CA PRO A 8 30.57 19.05 -18.65
C PRO A 8 30.36 19.83 -19.95
N PRO A 9 30.63 19.24 -21.13
CA PRO A 9 31.00 17.84 -21.35
C PRO A 9 32.51 17.54 -21.25
N GLU A 10 33.37 18.52 -20.94
CA GLU A 10 34.83 18.40 -20.96
C GLU A 10 35.41 17.80 -19.67
N VAL A 11 34.94 16.61 -19.30
CA VAL A 11 35.45 15.87 -18.13
C VAL A 11 36.41 14.77 -18.59
N PRO A 12 37.70 14.81 -18.22
CA PRO A 12 38.65 13.77 -18.59
C PRO A 12 38.38 12.46 -17.84
N PRO A 13 38.87 11.30 -18.32
CA PRO A 13 38.87 10.07 -17.54
C PRO A 13 39.55 10.25 -16.19
N TYR A 14 38.92 9.75 -15.12
CA TYR A 14 39.40 9.90 -13.75
C TYR A 14 39.14 8.65 -12.92
N ALA A 15 39.96 8.47 -11.88
CA ALA A 15 39.69 7.54 -10.80
C ALA A 15 38.87 8.24 -9.70
N ILE A 16 38.07 7.49 -8.95
CA ILE A 16 37.31 8.02 -7.82
C ILE A 16 37.61 7.23 -6.55
N LEU A 17 37.78 7.91 -5.42
CA LEU A 17 37.98 7.26 -4.13
C LEU A 17 36.64 7.09 -3.39
N SER A 18 36.37 5.88 -2.94
CA SER A 18 35.32 5.56 -1.98
C SER A 18 35.98 5.17 -0.65
N HIS A 19 35.63 5.86 0.44
CA HIS A 19 36.26 5.61 1.73
C HIS A 19 35.36 6.03 2.88
N THR A 20 35.72 5.61 4.10
CA THR A 20 35.07 6.11 5.31
C THR A 20 35.88 7.23 5.95
N TRP A 21 35.21 8.34 6.28
CA TRP A 21 35.85 9.47 6.94
C TRP A 21 36.35 9.06 8.33
N GLY A 22 37.58 9.46 8.63
CA GLY A 22 38.25 9.33 9.92
C GLY A 22 38.57 10.70 10.53
N ALA A 23 39.44 10.70 11.54
CA ALA A 23 39.93 11.94 12.13
C ALA A 23 40.96 12.60 11.20
N GLY A 24 40.82 13.92 10.99
CA GLY A 24 41.80 14.70 10.21
C GLY A 24 41.75 14.45 8.71
N GLU A 25 40.56 14.32 8.12
CA GLU A 25 40.40 14.38 6.66
C GLU A 25 40.85 15.73 6.11
N VAL A 26 41.42 15.72 4.90
CA VAL A 26 41.82 16.96 4.20
C VAL A 26 40.59 17.60 3.58
N THR A 27 40.31 18.85 3.92
CA THR A 27 39.22 19.61 3.31
C THR A 27 39.66 20.27 2.01
N PHE A 28 38.71 20.78 1.22
CA PHE A 28 39.01 21.57 0.02
C PHE A 28 39.91 22.78 0.34
N GLN A 29 39.70 23.41 1.49
CA GLN A 29 40.42 24.58 1.97
C GLN A 29 41.81 24.22 2.47
N ASP A 30 41.97 23.09 3.17
CA ASP A 30 43.30 22.60 3.53
C ASP A 30 44.13 22.35 2.26
N PHE A 31 43.50 21.86 1.18
CA PHE A 31 44.19 21.55 -0.08
C PHE A 31 44.70 22.78 -0.84
N ALA A 32 44.27 24.00 -0.46
CA ALA A 32 44.80 25.24 -1.01
C ALA A 32 46.28 25.46 -0.61
N ASP A 33 46.69 24.91 0.54
CA ASP A 33 48.08 24.87 1.00
C ASP A 33 48.52 23.41 1.17
N LEU A 34 49.34 22.92 0.25
CA LEU A 34 49.78 21.52 0.26
C LEU A 34 50.59 21.16 1.51
N ASP A 35 51.26 22.11 2.15
CA ASP A 35 52.03 21.83 3.35
C ASP A 35 51.08 21.60 4.53
N VAL A 36 50.01 22.40 4.65
CA VAL A 36 48.91 22.16 5.61
C VAL A 36 48.21 20.83 5.32
N ALA A 37 47.91 20.56 4.05
CA ALA A 37 47.26 19.31 3.65
C ALA A 37 48.07 18.08 4.06
N ARG A 38 49.40 18.10 3.87
CA ARG A 38 50.31 16.99 4.21
C ARG A 38 50.38 16.67 5.69
N GLU A 39 50.12 17.64 6.56
CA GLU A 39 50.10 17.44 8.01
C GLU A 39 48.83 16.70 8.48
N ARG A 40 47.79 16.63 7.65
CA ARG A 40 46.54 15.94 7.97
C ARG A 40 46.68 14.42 7.78
N PRO A 41 46.25 13.59 8.76
CA PRO A 41 46.26 12.13 8.62
C PRO A 41 45.52 11.59 7.39
N GLY A 42 44.46 12.27 6.94
CA GLY A 42 43.70 11.88 5.75
C GLY A 42 44.46 12.03 4.43
N TYR A 43 45.56 12.80 4.40
CA TYR A 43 46.32 13.06 3.17
C TYR A 43 46.87 11.78 2.53
N THR A 44 47.27 10.81 3.35
CA THR A 44 47.75 9.50 2.87
C THR A 44 46.72 8.81 1.95
N LYS A 45 45.42 8.98 2.20
CA LYS A 45 44.39 8.38 1.34
C LYS A 45 44.34 9.03 -0.03
N ILE A 46 44.53 10.35 -0.08
CA ILE A 46 44.56 11.12 -1.33
C ILE A 46 45.81 10.76 -2.12
N GLU A 47 46.96 10.69 -1.45
CA GLU A 47 48.21 10.28 -2.09
C GLU A 47 48.12 8.88 -2.68
N LYS A 48 47.58 7.91 -1.93
CA LYS A 48 47.37 6.55 -2.41
C LYS A 48 46.36 6.47 -3.55
N ALA A 49 45.26 7.22 -3.49
CA ALA A 49 44.31 7.30 -4.60
C ALA A 49 44.95 7.85 -5.88
N CYS A 50 45.77 8.91 -5.78
CA CYS A 50 46.53 9.44 -6.92
C CYS A 50 47.61 8.48 -7.43
N GLU A 51 48.26 7.74 -6.54
CA GLU A 51 49.22 6.69 -6.91
C GLU A 51 48.54 5.59 -7.73
N LEU A 52 47.42 5.05 -7.24
CA LEU A 52 46.63 4.02 -7.91
C LEU A 52 46.04 4.53 -9.24
N ALA A 53 45.59 5.79 -9.29
CA ALA A 53 45.11 6.41 -10.53
C ALA A 53 46.21 6.40 -11.61
N ARG A 54 47.42 6.83 -11.25
CA ARG A 54 48.57 6.84 -12.17
C ARG A 54 48.96 5.44 -12.62
N GLN A 55 48.93 4.45 -11.72
CA GLN A 55 49.18 3.05 -12.06
C GLN A 55 48.14 2.49 -13.05
N ASN A 56 46.93 3.05 -13.06
CA ASN A 56 45.86 2.75 -14.01
C ASN A 56 45.87 3.67 -15.25
N GLY A 57 46.92 4.50 -15.45
CA GLY A 57 47.05 5.39 -16.60
C GLY A 57 46.11 6.60 -16.57
N LEU A 58 45.68 7.02 -15.38
CA LEU A 58 44.77 8.16 -15.19
C LEU A 58 45.52 9.32 -14.54
N ASP A 59 45.40 10.51 -15.14
CA ASP A 59 46.01 11.74 -14.64
C ASP A 59 45.19 12.40 -13.52
N TRP A 60 43.92 12.01 -13.39
CA TRP A 60 42.95 12.64 -12.50
C TRP A 60 42.39 11.64 -11.48
N ALA A 61 42.26 12.11 -10.24
CA ALA A 61 41.58 11.40 -9.17
C ALA A 61 40.61 12.35 -8.47
N TRP A 62 39.43 11.85 -8.12
CA TRP A 62 38.42 12.59 -7.37
C TRP A 62 38.27 12.01 -5.96
N VAL A 63 38.25 12.90 -4.97
CA VAL A 63 38.08 12.55 -3.55
C VAL A 63 37.13 13.55 -2.90
N ASP A 64 35.99 13.08 -2.40
CA ASP A 64 34.89 13.91 -1.86
C ASP A 64 35.32 14.88 -0.75
N THR A 65 36.30 14.51 0.07
CA THR A 65 36.77 15.32 1.19
C THR A 65 37.43 16.62 0.74
N CYS A 66 38.23 16.59 -0.34
CA CYS A 66 38.99 17.73 -0.85
C CYS A 66 38.54 18.26 -2.22
N CYS A 67 37.70 17.54 -2.96
CA CYS A 67 37.19 17.97 -4.27
C CYS A 67 35.81 18.65 -4.21
N ILE A 68 35.18 18.71 -3.04
CA ILE A 68 33.92 19.42 -2.81
C ILE A 68 34.16 20.54 -1.81
N ASP A 69 33.91 21.78 -2.20
CA ASP A 69 33.82 22.90 -1.28
C ASP A 69 32.54 22.83 -0.44
N LYS A 70 32.68 22.26 0.77
CA LYS A 70 31.56 22.12 1.72
C LYS A 70 31.18 23.45 2.37
N SER A 71 31.96 24.52 2.18
CA SER A 71 31.62 25.87 2.64
C SER A 71 30.61 26.56 1.71
N SER A 72 30.56 26.14 0.44
CA SER A 72 29.57 26.59 -0.54
C SER A 72 28.33 25.69 -0.51
N SER A 73 27.21 26.22 0.00
CA SER A 73 25.96 25.45 0.04
C SER A 73 25.43 25.08 -1.35
N ALA A 74 25.70 25.93 -2.36
CA ALA A 74 25.33 25.68 -3.75
C ALA A 74 26.13 24.49 -4.31
N GLU A 75 27.45 24.50 -4.13
CA GLU A 75 28.33 23.42 -4.59
C GLU A 75 28.05 22.11 -3.86
N LEU A 76 27.85 22.17 -2.53
CA LEU A 76 27.48 20.98 -1.75
C LEU A 76 26.15 20.37 -2.24
N SER A 77 25.17 21.22 -2.56
CA SER A 77 23.88 20.78 -3.09
C SER A 77 24.01 20.14 -4.47
N GLU A 78 24.78 20.74 -5.37
CA GLU A 78 25.09 20.17 -6.68
C GLU A 78 25.81 18.82 -6.53
N ALA A 79 26.87 18.80 -5.72
CA ALA A 79 27.69 17.61 -5.53
C ALA A 79 26.92 16.40 -5.01
N ILE A 80 26.05 16.59 -4.02
CA ILE A 80 25.23 15.50 -3.47
C ILE A 80 24.20 15.00 -4.50
N ASN A 81 23.61 15.90 -5.29
CA ASN A 81 22.67 15.52 -6.35
C ASN A 81 23.38 14.84 -7.55
N SER A 82 24.67 15.07 -7.73
CA SER A 82 25.47 14.50 -8.83
C SER A 82 26.34 13.31 -8.44
N MET A 83 26.49 13.01 -7.14
CA MET A 83 27.46 12.02 -6.64
C MET A 83 27.33 10.65 -7.31
N PHE A 84 26.12 10.12 -7.47
CA PHE A 84 25.91 8.84 -8.14
C PHE A 84 26.44 8.85 -9.58
N GLU A 85 26.17 9.92 -10.34
CA GLU A 85 26.64 10.03 -11.72
C GLU A 85 28.17 10.19 -11.78
N TRP A 86 28.78 10.89 -10.83
CA TRP A 86 30.24 10.95 -10.72
C TRP A 86 30.87 9.58 -10.46
N TYR A 87 30.32 8.79 -9.53
CA TYR A 87 30.78 7.41 -9.35
C TYR A 87 30.54 6.55 -10.60
N ARG A 88 29.38 6.68 -11.26
CA ARG A 88 29.05 5.94 -12.48
C ARG A 88 29.96 6.26 -13.66
N SER A 89 30.30 7.53 -13.83
CA SER A 89 31.16 8.05 -14.90
C SER A 89 32.67 7.85 -14.65
N SER A 90 33.06 7.48 -13.43
CA SER A 90 34.47 7.19 -13.13
C SER A 90 35.00 6.00 -13.94
N THR A 91 36.28 6.06 -14.32
CA THR A 91 36.94 4.94 -15.03
C THR A 91 37.18 3.76 -14.10
N ILE A 92 37.50 4.06 -12.84
CA ILE A 92 37.67 3.08 -11.77
C ILE A 92 37.39 3.73 -10.43
N CYS A 93 36.70 3.01 -9.56
CA CYS A 93 36.51 3.38 -8.16
C CYS A 93 37.42 2.52 -7.28
N PHE A 94 38.17 3.16 -6.38
CA PHE A 94 38.96 2.49 -5.36
C PHE A 94 38.21 2.56 -4.03
N ALA A 95 37.81 1.41 -3.47
CA ALA A 95 37.17 1.34 -2.16
C ALA A 95 38.20 0.99 -1.08
N HIS A 96 38.59 1.97 -0.27
CA HIS A 96 39.52 1.77 0.83
C HIS A 96 38.78 1.39 2.13
N LEU A 97 38.93 0.13 2.52
CA LEU A 97 38.34 -0.47 3.71
C LEU A 97 39.29 -0.27 4.90
N ALA A 98 39.34 0.97 5.41
CA ALA A 98 40.32 1.42 6.40
C ALA A 98 40.38 0.61 7.71
N ASP A 99 39.34 -0.16 8.02
CA ASP A 99 39.25 -1.00 9.22
C ASP A 99 39.33 -2.50 8.93
N LEU A 100 39.53 -2.91 7.67
CA LEU A 100 39.68 -4.31 7.27
C LEU A 100 41.13 -4.78 7.47
N PRO A 101 41.39 -5.80 8.32
CA PRO A 101 42.73 -6.35 8.51
C PRO A 101 43.28 -7.05 7.25
N VAL A 102 44.59 -6.97 7.04
CA VAL A 102 45.30 -7.57 5.89
C VAL A 102 45.02 -9.07 5.75
N ASP A 103 45.05 -9.81 6.86
CA ASP A 103 44.86 -11.27 6.84
C ASP A 103 43.37 -11.70 6.89
N SER A 104 42.43 -10.75 6.80
CA SER A 104 41.01 -11.08 6.89
C SER A 104 40.59 -11.97 5.71
N PRO A 105 39.97 -13.15 5.92
CA PRO A 105 39.49 -13.99 4.83
C PRO A 105 38.19 -13.46 4.19
N SER A 106 37.55 -12.48 4.82
CA SER A 106 36.29 -11.86 4.40
C SER A 106 36.50 -10.38 4.15
N LEU A 107 35.79 -9.81 3.17
CA LEU A 107 35.79 -8.37 2.91
C LEU A 107 35.05 -7.56 3.98
N TRP A 108 34.17 -8.20 4.73
CA TRP A 108 33.10 -7.48 5.41
C TRP A 108 32.87 -7.87 6.86
N MET A 109 33.38 -9.00 7.31
CA MET A 109 33.17 -9.50 8.67
C MET A 109 34.47 -10.14 9.16
N PHE A 110 35.04 -9.59 10.22
CA PHE A 110 36.30 -10.03 10.78
C PHE A 110 36.26 -9.94 12.31
N GLU A 111 37.23 -10.54 12.99
CA GLU A 111 37.29 -10.53 14.45
C GLU A 111 37.48 -9.10 14.97
N SER A 112 36.75 -8.75 16.02
CA SER A 112 36.98 -7.50 16.74
C SER A 112 38.37 -7.50 17.38
N ASP A 113 38.88 -6.33 17.76
CA ASP A 113 40.19 -6.18 18.41
C ASP A 113 40.31 -7.01 19.71
N SER A 114 39.19 -7.35 20.37
CA SER A 114 39.18 -8.23 21.54
C SER A 114 39.18 -9.73 21.21
N GLY A 115 38.98 -10.13 19.95
CA GLY A 115 38.81 -11.50 19.50
C GLY A 115 37.49 -12.18 19.94
N ILE A 116 36.64 -11.48 20.70
CA ILE A 116 35.46 -12.09 21.35
C ILE A 116 34.28 -12.23 20.38
N TYR A 117 34.10 -11.29 19.47
CA TYR A 117 32.99 -11.28 18.52
C TYR A 117 33.47 -10.85 17.14
N LYS A 118 32.67 -11.17 16.11
CA LYS A 118 32.91 -10.68 14.75
C LYS A 118 32.22 -9.33 14.57
N ARG A 119 32.89 -8.38 13.92
CA ARG A 119 32.34 -7.07 13.59
C ARG A 119 32.35 -6.83 12.09
N PRO A 120 31.35 -6.11 11.56
CA PRO A 120 31.33 -5.75 10.16
C PRO A 120 32.31 -4.61 9.84
N CYS A 121 32.86 -4.59 8.62
CA CYS A 121 33.64 -3.46 8.11
C CYS A 121 32.74 -2.21 8.03
N ARG A 122 33.25 -1.09 8.56
CA ARG A 122 32.52 0.18 8.65
C ARG A 122 32.05 0.68 7.29
N TRP A 123 32.82 0.42 6.22
CA TRP A 123 32.46 0.85 4.87
C TRP A 123 31.09 0.32 4.46
N PHE A 124 30.77 -0.94 4.73
CA PHE A 124 29.48 -1.53 4.35
C PHE A 124 28.31 -1.08 5.24
N GLN A 125 28.58 -0.44 6.37
CA GLN A 125 27.57 0.10 7.26
C GLN A 125 27.24 1.56 6.99
N ARG A 126 28.03 2.30 6.20
CA ARG A 126 27.78 3.72 5.91
C ARG A 126 26.69 3.87 4.85
N GLY A 127 25.82 4.88 4.97
CA GLY A 127 24.77 5.16 3.97
C GLY A 127 25.34 5.49 2.59
N TRP A 128 26.24 6.48 2.51
CA TRP A 128 26.85 6.98 1.27
C TRP A 128 27.53 5.90 0.42
N THR A 129 28.22 4.95 1.05
CA THR A 129 28.93 3.89 0.33
C THR A 129 28.00 2.91 -0.42
N LEU A 130 26.68 2.99 -0.24
CA LEU A 130 25.73 2.19 -1.02
C LEU A 130 25.72 2.62 -2.50
N GLN A 131 25.61 3.92 -2.76
CA GLN A 131 25.70 4.41 -4.15
C GLN A 131 27.12 4.27 -4.69
N GLU A 132 28.15 4.42 -3.84
CA GLU A 132 29.55 4.21 -4.23
C GLU A 132 29.84 2.73 -4.56
N LEU A 133 29.05 1.79 -4.02
CA LEU A 133 29.08 0.38 -4.40
C LEU A 133 28.39 0.14 -5.74
N ILE A 134 27.19 0.72 -5.93
CA ILE A 134 26.29 0.39 -7.03
C ILE A 134 26.70 1.10 -8.33
N ALA A 135 26.92 2.41 -8.25
CA ALA A 135 27.12 3.28 -9.40
C ALA A 135 28.34 2.93 -10.29
N PRO A 136 29.56 2.72 -9.76
CA PRO A 136 30.74 2.57 -10.62
C PRO A 136 30.73 1.22 -11.33
N GLN A 137 31.05 1.21 -12.62
CA GLN A 137 31.15 -0.01 -13.43
C GLN A 137 32.35 -0.88 -13.00
N LYS A 138 33.48 -0.25 -12.64
CA LYS A 138 34.69 -0.90 -12.14
C LYS A 138 34.98 -0.41 -10.72
N LEU A 139 34.94 -1.33 -9.75
CA LEU A 139 35.23 -1.05 -8.34
C LEU A 139 36.23 -2.08 -7.82
N GLU A 140 37.35 -1.62 -7.27
CA GLU A 140 38.38 -2.46 -6.64
C GLU A 140 38.43 -2.19 -5.14
N PHE A 141 38.45 -3.25 -4.33
CA PHE A 141 38.53 -3.16 -2.88
C PHE A 141 39.96 -3.23 -2.40
N PHE A 142 40.29 -2.42 -1.40
CA PHE A 142 41.58 -2.39 -0.73
C PHE A 142 41.41 -2.51 0.78
N ASP A 143 42.28 -3.26 1.45
CA ASP A 143 42.31 -3.34 2.92
C ASP A 143 43.00 -2.11 3.55
N CYS A 144 43.19 -2.12 4.87
CA CYS A 144 43.75 -1.00 5.62
C CYS A 144 45.18 -0.61 5.22
N GLU A 145 45.93 -1.51 4.56
CA GLU A 145 47.29 -1.27 4.08
C GLU A 145 47.35 -1.07 2.56
N TRP A 146 46.20 -0.87 1.91
CA TRP A 146 46.09 -0.72 0.46
C TRP A 146 46.50 -1.97 -0.34
N ASN A 147 46.35 -3.17 0.23
CA ASN A 147 46.48 -4.40 -0.56
C ASN A 147 45.16 -4.69 -1.29
N SER A 148 45.24 -5.06 -2.57
CA SER A 148 44.07 -5.38 -3.38
C SER A 148 43.35 -6.62 -2.85
N ARG A 149 42.03 -6.51 -2.73
CA ARG A 149 41.10 -7.56 -2.27
C ARG A 149 40.19 -8.06 -3.38
N GLY A 150 40.44 -7.63 -4.62
CA GLY A 150 39.69 -7.99 -5.80
C GLY A 150 38.63 -6.95 -6.20
N PHE A 151 38.03 -7.19 -7.37
CA PHE A 151 37.01 -6.34 -7.97
C PHE A 151 35.61 -6.76 -7.52
N LYS A 152 34.68 -5.80 -7.48
CA LYS A 152 33.25 -6.02 -7.24
C LYS A 152 32.64 -7.12 -8.12
N THR A 153 33.15 -7.28 -9.34
CA THR A 153 32.68 -8.25 -10.32
C THR A 153 33.30 -9.64 -10.17
N ASP A 154 34.32 -9.81 -9.34
CA ASP A 154 34.98 -11.10 -9.12
C ASP A 154 34.03 -12.07 -8.42
N GLY A 155 33.97 -13.32 -8.86
CA GLY A 155 33.01 -14.31 -8.36
C GLY A 155 32.97 -14.45 -6.83
N PRO A 156 34.12 -14.60 -6.13
CA PRO A 156 34.15 -14.66 -4.67
C PRO A 156 33.69 -13.36 -3.98
N VAL A 157 34.09 -12.20 -4.53
CA VAL A 157 33.73 -10.88 -4.00
C VAL A 157 32.23 -10.64 -4.17
N LEU A 158 31.71 -10.86 -5.37
CA LEU A 158 30.29 -10.70 -5.69
C LEU A 158 29.40 -11.55 -4.78
N ARG A 159 29.78 -12.80 -4.49
CA ARG A 159 29.05 -13.64 -3.52
C ARG A 159 29.01 -13.02 -2.11
N GLN A 160 30.13 -12.48 -1.64
CA GLN A 160 30.18 -11.80 -0.34
C GLN A 160 29.30 -10.53 -0.33
N LEU A 161 29.37 -9.73 -1.40
CA LEU A 161 28.56 -8.52 -1.56
C LEU A 161 27.06 -8.85 -1.56
N SER A 162 26.63 -9.86 -2.33
CA SER A 162 25.23 -10.27 -2.38
C SER A 162 24.71 -10.67 -1.00
N ASN A 163 25.48 -11.45 -0.24
CA ASN A 163 25.06 -11.89 1.10
C ASN A 163 24.89 -10.72 2.07
N MET A 164 25.80 -9.76 2.03
CA MET A 164 25.90 -8.71 3.04
C MET A 164 25.10 -7.44 2.70
N THR A 165 24.84 -7.17 1.43
CA THR A 165 24.05 -5.98 1.00
C THR A 165 22.58 -6.27 0.77
N GLY A 166 22.19 -7.54 0.65
CA GLY A 166 20.85 -7.94 0.21
C GLY A 166 20.66 -7.89 -1.31
N ILE A 167 21.67 -7.46 -2.08
CA ILE A 167 21.64 -7.38 -3.54
C ILE A 167 21.92 -8.78 -4.13
N ARG A 168 20.88 -9.63 -4.17
CA ARG A 168 20.97 -11.08 -4.42
C ARG A 168 20.28 -11.52 -5.71
N GLY A 169 20.38 -12.81 -6.03
CA GLY A 169 19.62 -13.43 -7.13
C GLY A 169 19.71 -12.65 -8.44
N LYS A 170 18.55 -12.28 -9.00
CA LYS A 170 18.47 -11.54 -10.26
C LYS A 170 18.85 -10.07 -10.14
N THR A 171 18.71 -9.46 -8.96
CA THR A 171 19.06 -8.05 -8.76
C THR A 171 20.56 -7.83 -8.58
N ALA A 172 21.32 -8.90 -8.26
CA ALA A 172 22.79 -8.89 -8.24
C ALA A 172 23.45 -8.36 -9.53
N ARG A 173 22.76 -8.39 -10.68
CA ARG A 173 23.25 -7.77 -11.93
C ARG A 173 23.51 -6.27 -11.79
N VAL A 174 22.83 -5.57 -10.87
CA VAL A 174 23.03 -4.14 -10.63
C VAL A 174 24.45 -3.82 -10.13
N LEU A 175 25.11 -4.79 -9.48
CA LEU A 175 26.51 -4.67 -9.08
C LEU A 175 27.46 -4.72 -10.27
N LYS A 176 27.05 -5.29 -11.41
CA LYS A 176 27.83 -5.34 -12.65
C LYS A 176 27.46 -4.24 -13.63
N ASN A 177 26.20 -3.81 -13.63
CA ASN A 177 25.69 -2.74 -14.47
C ASN A 177 24.65 -1.94 -13.69
N SER A 178 25.01 -0.71 -13.31
CA SER A 178 24.14 0.22 -12.57
C SER A 178 22.80 0.48 -13.26
N ASP A 179 22.72 0.38 -14.58
CA ASP A 179 21.52 0.74 -15.36
C ASP A 179 20.34 -0.18 -15.07
N ALA A 180 20.63 -1.40 -14.62
CA ALA A 180 19.63 -2.38 -14.21
C ALA A 180 18.86 -1.96 -12.94
N ILE A 181 19.25 -0.87 -12.27
CA ILE A 181 18.56 -0.32 -11.10
C ILE A 181 17.12 0.10 -11.41
N THR A 182 16.85 0.50 -12.64
CA THR A 182 15.52 0.91 -13.13
C THR A 182 14.52 -0.26 -13.18
N GLU A 183 15.03 -1.49 -13.22
CA GLU A 183 14.23 -2.72 -13.27
C GLU A 183 13.94 -3.31 -11.87
N ILE A 184 14.37 -2.62 -10.80
CA ILE A 184 14.29 -3.10 -9.42
C ILE A 184 13.24 -2.30 -8.65
N SER A 185 12.41 -3.02 -7.88
CA SER A 185 11.36 -2.43 -7.06
C SER A 185 11.90 -1.33 -6.13
N ILE A 186 11.07 -0.33 -5.84
CA ILE A 186 11.42 0.69 -4.85
C ILE A 186 11.70 0.04 -3.49
N ALA A 187 10.87 -0.90 -3.04
CA ALA A 187 11.04 -1.56 -1.74
C ALA A 187 12.38 -2.30 -1.63
N GLU A 188 12.78 -3.03 -2.68
CA GLU A 188 14.05 -3.73 -2.68
C GLU A 188 15.23 -2.76 -2.68
N ARG A 189 15.17 -1.68 -3.48
CA ARG A 189 16.18 -0.60 -3.43
C ARG A 189 16.27 0.04 -2.05
N MET A 190 15.13 0.30 -1.40
CA MET A 190 15.07 0.83 -0.03
C MET A 190 15.73 -0.12 0.98
N SER A 191 15.51 -1.43 0.81
CA SER A 191 16.02 -2.45 1.71
C SER A 191 17.55 -2.50 1.79
N TRP A 192 18.26 -2.13 0.72
CA TRP A 192 19.73 -2.12 0.70
C TRP A 192 20.33 -1.07 1.65
N ALA A 193 19.54 -0.06 2.04
CA ALA A 193 19.90 0.94 3.04
C ALA A 193 19.40 0.59 4.46
N ALA A 194 18.57 -0.46 4.63
CA ALA A 194 17.90 -0.77 5.88
C ALA A 194 18.83 -0.99 7.09
N LYS A 195 20.04 -1.52 6.84
CA LYS A 195 21.05 -1.83 7.86
C LYS A 195 22.18 -0.79 7.92
N ARG A 196 22.10 0.26 7.10
CA ARG A 196 23.13 1.30 7.01
C ARG A 196 22.84 2.46 7.97
N GLN A 197 23.88 3.24 8.25
CA GLN A 197 23.87 4.33 9.21
C GLN A 197 24.53 5.57 8.61
N THR A 198 24.03 6.73 9.01
CA THR A 198 24.56 8.04 8.63
C THR A 198 24.85 8.87 9.88
N THR A 199 25.77 9.83 9.75
CA THR A 199 26.12 10.71 10.88
C THR A 199 25.05 11.77 11.09
N ARG A 200 24.55 12.39 10.02
CA ARG A 200 23.36 13.24 10.06
C ARG A 200 22.13 12.42 9.70
N THR A 201 21.00 12.73 10.33
CA THR A 201 19.75 12.00 10.11
C THR A 201 19.25 12.18 8.68
N GLU A 202 19.39 13.39 8.12
CA GLU A 202 18.96 13.73 6.77
C GLU A 202 19.75 13.00 5.68
N ASP A 203 21.03 12.72 5.94
CA ASP A 203 21.90 12.01 5.01
C ASP A 203 21.38 10.62 4.67
N MET A 204 20.54 10.01 5.52
CA MET A 204 19.90 8.73 5.20
C MET A 204 19.02 8.83 3.95
N ALA A 205 18.39 9.99 3.73
CA ALA A 205 17.66 10.28 2.51
C ALA A 205 18.62 10.69 1.38
N TYR A 206 19.56 11.59 1.68
CA TYR A 206 20.41 12.19 0.65
C TYR A 206 21.39 11.20 0.01
N CYS A 207 21.84 10.18 0.76
CA CYS A 207 22.70 9.14 0.20
C CYS A 207 21.99 8.19 -0.78
N MET A 208 20.67 8.31 -0.92
CA MET A 208 19.84 7.47 -1.79
C MET A 208 19.33 8.20 -3.04
N LEU A 209 19.59 9.51 -3.20
CA LEU A 209 19.06 10.31 -4.31
C LEU A 209 19.36 9.68 -5.68
N GLY A 210 20.61 9.28 -5.91
CA GLY A 210 21.00 8.65 -7.18
C GLY A 210 20.46 7.24 -7.40
N ILE A 211 20.23 6.48 -6.33
CA ILE A 211 19.62 5.13 -6.38
C ILE A 211 18.18 5.20 -6.91
N PHE A 212 17.49 6.31 -6.63
CA PHE A 212 16.13 6.55 -7.10
C PHE A 212 16.04 7.53 -8.27
N SER A 213 17.18 8.06 -8.74
CA SER A 213 17.24 9.05 -9.81
C SER A 213 16.34 10.26 -9.53
N VAL A 214 16.39 10.79 -8.31
CA VAL A 214 15.64 11.96 -7.86
C VAL A 214 16.58 13.10 -7.48
N ASN A 215 16.10 14.33 -7.63
CA ASN A 215 16.79 15.52 -7.18
C ASN A 215 15.91 16.31 -6.21
N MET A 216 16.50 16.80 -5.13
CA MET A 216 15.79 17.63 -4.15
C MET A 216 16.74 18.57 -3.40
N PRO A 217 16.23 19.71 -2.89
CA PRO A 217 17.01 20.60 -2.05
C PRO A 217 17.49 19.92 -0.76
N LEU A 218 18.73 20.21 -0.37
CA LEU A 218 19.30 19.75 0.90
C LEU A 218 18.94 20.72 2.02
N LEU A 219 18.15 20.26 2.99
CA LEU A 219 17.66 21.05 4.11
C LEU A 219 18.13 20.43 5.44
N TYR A 220 19.42 20.56 5.74
CA TYR A 220 19.96 20.13 7.03
C TYR A 220 19.26 20.85 8.19
N GLY A 221 18.75 20.08 9.16
CA GLY A 221 17.88 20.54 10.24
C GLY A 221 16.41 20.11 10.07
N GLU A 222 16.05 19.51 8.93
CA GLU A 222 14.69 18.97 8.74
C GLU A 222 14.45 17.62 9.43
N GLY A 223 15.53 16.96 9.89
CA GLY A 223 15.49 15.70 10.62
C GLY A 223 14.93 14.54 9.80
N PRO A 224 14.18 13.60 10.43
CA PRO A 224 13.60 12.44 9.73
C PRO A 224 12.66 12.78 8.57
N ARG A 225 12.19 14.04 8.47
CA ARG A 225 11.33 14.48 7.35
C ARG A 225 12.04 14.42 5.99
N ALA A 226 13.38 14.46 5.97
CA ALA A 226 14.15 14.30 4.74
C ALA A 226 13.80 12.98 4.02
N PHE A 227 13.62 11.89 4.78
CA PHE A 227 13.27 10.58 4.20
C PHE A 227 11.83 10.51 3.69
N MET A 228 10.90 11.24 4.30
CA MET A 228 9.54 11.38 3.75
C MET A 228 9.55 12.19 2.46
N ARG A 229 10.30 13.30 2.41
CA ARG A 229 10.48 14.09 1.17
C ARG A 229 11.09 13.26 0.06
N LEU A 230 12.09 12.41 0.35
CA LEU A 230 12.65 11.48 -0.64
C LEU A 230 11.54 10.64 -1.28
N GLN A 231 10.66 10.05 -0.47
CA GLN A 231 9.54 9.24 -0.98
C GLN A 231 8.53 10.08 -1.77
N GLU A 232 8.28 11.33 -1.37
CA GLU A 232 7.45 12.25 -2.15
C GLU A 232 8.05 12.57 -3.53
N GLU A 233 9.38 12.76 -3.62
CA GLU A 233 10.06 12.96 -4.91
C GLU A 233 10.01 11.71 -5.79
N ILE A 234 10.14 10.52 -5.18
CA ILE A 234 9.99 9.25 -5.89
C ILE A 234 8.57 9.12 -6.48
N LEU A 235 7.54 9.48 -5.71
CA LEU A 235 6.14 9.42 -6.14
C LEU A 235 5.81 10.31 -7.34
N LYS A 236 6.57 11.39 -7.58
CA LYS A 236 6.32 12.28 -8.73
C LYS A 236 6.56 11.61 -10.08
N ASN A 237 7.48 10.64 -10.12
CA ASN A 237 7.96 10.02 -11.36
C ASN A 237 7.81 8.49 -11.36
N ASN A 238 7.17 7.91 -10.34
CA ASN A 238 7.08 6.45 -10.21
C ASN A 238 5.76 5.99 -9.57
N THR A 239 5.18 4.94 -10.15
CA THR A 239 3.88 4.38 -9.75
C THR A 239 4.01 3.00 -9.07
N ASP A 240 5.23 2.58 -8.72
CA ASP A 240 5.53 1.32 -8.06
C ASP A 240 5.01 1.33 -6.61
N MET A 241 3.96 0.56 -6.38
CA MET A 241 3.30 0.45 -5.07
C MET A 241 4.14 -0.28 -4.01
N SER A 242 5.26 -0.91 -4.40
CA SER A 242 6.20 -1.49 -3.42
C SER A 242 6.72 -0.45 -2.43
N LEU A 243 6.76 0.83 -2.82
CA LEU A 243 7.08 1.94 -1.92
C LEU A 243 6.23 1.94 -0.64
N PHE A 244 4.98 1.46 -0.68
CA PHE A 244 4.09 1.43 0.47
C PHE A 244 4.22 0.15 1.31
N CYS A 245 4.97 -0.84 0.82
CA CYS A 245 5.08 -2.17 1.42
C CYS A 245 6.21 -2.28 2.46
N TRP A 246 6.28 -1.33 3.37
CA TRP A 246 7.17 -1.37 4.54
C TRP A 246 6.43 -1.94 5.78
N THR A 247 7.17 -2.35 6.81
CA THR A 247 6.65 -2.79 8.11
C THR A 247 7.35 -2.06 9.26
N ALA A 248 6.60 -1.47 10.18
CA ALA A 248 7.13 -0.90 11.41
C ALA A 248 7.65 -2.00 12.35
N SER A 249 8.63 -1.66 13.20
CA SER A 249 9.04 -2.53 14.30
C SER A 249 7.87 -2.79 15.25
N ARG A 250 7.72 -4.03 15.74
CA ARG A 250 6.71 -4.39 16.75
C ARG A 250 6.92 -3.70 18.10
N GLU A 251 8.12 -3.18 18.35
CA GLU A 251 8.43 -2.36 19.52
C GLU A 251 7.86 -0.93 19.39
N ASN A 252 7.44 -0.53 18.19
CA ASN A 252 6.79 0.76 17.97
C ASN A 252 5.35 0.70 18.46
N THR A 253 4.98 1.59 19.37
CA THR A 253 3.68 1.62 20.05
C THR A 253 2.58 2.34 19.25
N GLN A 254 2.92 3.00 18.13
CA GLN A 254 1.93 3.78 17.38
C GLN A 254 1.06 2.89 16.48
N LEU A 255 -0.20 2.67 16.89
CA LEU A 255 -1.20 1.85 16.17
C LEU A 255 -1.52 2.34 14.75
N TYR A 256 -1.39 3.66 14.52
CA TYR A 256 -1.72 4.31 13.26
C TYR A 256 -0.52 5.05 12.70
N ARG A 257 -0.26 4.89 11.40
CA ARG A 257 0.85 5.55 10.70
C ARG A 257 0.35 6.18 9.41
N GLY A 258 1.17 7.05 8.81
CA GLY A 258 0.92 7.48 7.45
C GLY A 258 1.23 6.40 6.43
N LEU A 259 1.06 6.72 5.15
CA LEU A 259 1.41 5.86 4.04
C LEU A 259 2.92 5.74 3.83
N LEU A 260 3.68 6.80 4.12
CA LEU A 260 5.12 6.84 3.89
C LEU A 260 5.88 6.28 5.10
N ALA A 261 6.97 5.56 4.81
CA ALA A 261 7.88 5.06 5.84
C ALA A 261 8.64 6.22 6.51
N ARG A 262 9.10 6.02 7.75
CA ARG A 262 9.94 7.00 8.46
C ARG A 262 11.43 6.73 8.31
N HIS A 263 11.82 5.52 7.94
CA HIS A 263 13.21 5.12 7.79
C HIS A 263 13.35 3.90 6.86
N PRO A 264 14.46 3.74 6.09
CA PRO A 264 14.63 2.58 5.21
C PRO A 264 14.69 1.24 5.95
N SER A 265 14.96 1.23 7.27
CA SER A 265 14.90 0.02 8.10
C SER A 265 13.50 -0.61 8.14
N GLU A 266 12.43 0.16 7.88
CA GLU A 266 11.07 -0.40 7.76
C GLU A 266 10.89 -1.26 6.50
N PHE A 267 11.85 -1.24 5.57
CA PHE A 267 11.92 -2.15 4.41
C PHE A 267 12.85 -3.36 4.64
N ALA A 268 13.32 -3.60 5.86
CA ALA A 268 14.27 -4.68 6.15
C ALA A 268 13.75 -6.08 5.78
N THR A 269 12.44 -6.31 5.77
CA THR A 269 11.82 -7.58 5.34
C THR A 269 12.09 -7.91 3.87
N TRP A 270 12.32 -6.89 3.04
CA TRP A 270 12.68 -7.06 1.64
C TRP A 270 14.14 -7.46 1.44
N PHE A 271 14.99 -7.27 2.46
CA PHE A 271 16.43 -7.53 2.38
C PHE A 271 16.77 -8.99 2.05
N ASP A 272 15.95 -9.93 2.52
CA ASP A 272 16.12 -11.37 2.31
C ASP A 272 15.13 -11.93 1.28
N THR A 273 14.36 -11.08 0.59
CA THR A 273 13.37 -11.53 -0.39
C THR A 273 14.07 -11.87 -1.72
N GLU A 274 14.21 -13.15 -2.03
CA GLU A 274 14.63 -13.58 -3.38
C GLU A 274 13.42 -13.56 -4.32
N LEU A 275 13.16 -12.41 -4.94
CA LEU A 275 12.13 -12.32 -5.98
C LEU A 275 12.63 -13.07 -7.22
N THR A 276 12.21 -14.33 -7.35
CA THR A 276 12.60 -15.25 -8.42
C THR A 276 11.86 -15.00 -9.75
N SER A 277 10.90 -14.07 -9.79
CA SER A 277 10.17 -13.71 -11.01
C SER A 277 11.06 -12.93 -12.00
N ARG A 278 11.03 -13.33 -13.27
CA ARG A 278 11.73 -12.66 -14.40
C ARG A 278 10.92 -11.48 -14.93
N LYS A 279 9.66 -11.34 -14.51
CA LYS A 279 8.85 -10.16 -14.77
C LYS A 279 9.33 -9.10 -13.78
N SER A 280 10.42 -8.44 -14.16
CA SER A 280 10.74 -7.09 -13.69
C SER A 280 9.43 -6.33 -13.51
N ILE A 281 9.38 -5.39 -12.55
CA ILE A 281 8.36 -4.35 -12.45
C ILE A 281 8.58 -3.38 -13.62
N SER A 282 8.67 -3.94 -14.82
CA SER A 282 8.74 -3.31 -16.10
C SER A 282 7.31 -2.90 -16.38
N TRP A 283 6.92 -1.74 -15.86
CA TRP A 283 6.12 -0.66 -16.48
C TRP A 283 4.97 -0.98 -17.45
N ALA A 284 4.58 -2.23 -17.64
CA ALA A 284 3.68 -2.72 -18.67
C ALA A 284 3.09 -4.04 -18.21
N VAL A 285 2.07 -4.01 -17.34
CA VAL A 285 0.77 -4.70 -17.49
C VAL A 285 -0.13 -4.23 -16.34
N SER A 286 -0.42 -2.94 -16.27
CA SER A 286 -1.64 -2.45 -15.61
C SER A 286 -2.34 -1.62 -16.66
N GLU A 287 -3.49 -2.09 -17.14
CA GLU A 287 -4.30 -1.42 -18.18
C GLU A 287 -4.80 -0.02 -17.77
N GLN A 288 -4.50 0.41 -16.52
CA GLN A 288 -4.72 1.76 -16.04
C GLN A 288 -3.41 2.30 -15.46
N GLU A 289 -2.93 3.41 -16.03
CA GLU A 289 -1.86 4.22 -15.44
C GLU A 289 -2.35 4.71 -14.06
N LYS A 290 -1.65 4.31 -13.00
CA LYS A 290 -1.97 4.76 -11.64
C LYS A 290 -1.33 6.13 -11.43
N GLU A 291 -2.11 7.15 -11.11
CA GLU A 291 -1.57 8.46 -10.73
C GLU A 291 -1.47 8.58 -9.21
N PHE A 292 -0.33 9.07 -8.72
CA PHE A 292 -0.16 9.49 -7.33
C PHE A 292 0.08 10.99 -7.27
N SER A 293 -0.64 11.67 -6.38
CA SER A 293 -0.46 13.10 -6.18
C SER A 293 -0.34 13.44 -4.70
N SER A 294 0.72 14.18 -4.36
CA SER A 294 0.97 14.64 -3.00
C SER A 294 0.16 15.91 -2.73
N THR A 295 -0.74 15.88 -1.74
CA THR A 295 -1.63 17.00 -1.39
C THR A 295 -1.55 17.34 0.10
N ASN A 296 -2.21 18.41 0.52
CA ASN A 296 -2.37 18.75 1.95
C ASN A 296 -3.26 17.76 2.72
N LYS A 297 -4.08 16.95 2.02
CA LYS A 297 -4.88 15.86 2.63
C LYS A 297 -4.12 14.55 2.76
N GLY A 298 -2.96 14.42 2.11
CA GLY A 298 -2.22 13.16 2.00
C GLY A 298 -1.85 12.84 0.57
N ILE A 299 -1.49 11.58 0.31
CA ILE A 299 -1.29 11.04 -1.03
C ILE A 299 -2.66 10.70 -1.62
N ARG A 300 -3.05 11.42 -2.68
CA ARG A 300 -4.22 11.13 -3.50
C ARG A 300 -3.88 10.01 -4.47
N MET A 301 -4.78 9.05 -4.60
CA MET A 301 -4.68 7.98 -5.58
C MET A 301 -6.06 7.41 -5.94
N ASP A 302 -6.17 6.87 -7.15
CA ASP A 302 -7.28 6.00 -7.53
C ASP A 302 -6.97 4.59 -7.02
N ALA A 303 -7.34 4.36 -5.77
CA ALA A 303 -7.02 3.15 -5.04
C ALA A 303 -7.93 2.01 -5.44
N THR A 304 -7.32 0.82 -5.51
CA THR A 304 -8.05 -0.44 -5.49
C THR A 304 -8.18 -0.90 -4.04
N LEU A 305 -9.38 -0.87 -3.47
CA LEU A 305 -9.65 -1.25 -2.10
C LEU A 305 -10.28 -2.63 -2.03
N ALA A 306 -9.91 -3.39 -1.00
CA ALA A 306 -10.55 -4.66 -0.67
C ALA A 306 -10.93 -4.67 0.81
N THR A 307 -11.95 -5.45 1.16
CA THR A 307 -12.28 -5.73 2.56
C THR A 307 -11.59 -7.03 2.95
N PHE A 308 -10.83 -6.98 4.04
CA PHE A 308 -10.13 -8.13 4.59
C PHE A 308 -10.60 -8.39 6.01
N TYR A 309 -10.92 -9.65 6.33
CA TYR A 309 -11.28 -10.06 7.67
C TYR A 309 -10.02 -10.47 8.44
N HIS A 310 -9.67 -9.70 9.47
CA HIS A 310 -8.51 -9.99 10.31
C HIS A 310 -8.85 -9.86 11.78
N GLN A 311 -8.47 -10.87 12.57
CA GLN A 311 -8.68 -10.89 14.02
C GLN A 311 -10.14 -10.62 14.44
N GLY A 312 -11.10 -11.01 13.59
CA GLY A 312 -12.52 -10.86 13.89
C GLY A 312 -13.15 -9.53 13.46
N GLU A 313 -12.41 -8.69 12.74
CA GLU A 313 -12.89 -7.39 12.28
C GLU A 313 -12.70 -7.26 10.76
N ASN A 314 -13.69 -6.65 10.11
CA ASN A 314 -13.57 -6.23 8.71
C ASN A 314 -12.72 -4.98 8.63
N ARG A 315 -11.67 -5.02 7.80
CA ARG A 315 -10.75 -3.92 7.59
C ARG A 315 -10.72 -3.55 6.12
N THR A 316 -10.72 -2.26 5.84
CA THR A 316 -10.45 -1.76 4.49
C THR A 316 -8.95 -1.88 4.23
N CYS A 317 -8.57 -2.40 3.08
CA CYS A 317 -7.19 -2.61 2.71
C CYS A 317 -6.88 -1.99 1.34
N LEU A 318 -5.74 -1.33 1.22
CA LEU A 318 -5.17 -0.92 -0.06
C LEU A 318 -4.54 -2.11 -0.75
N ARG A 319 -5.02 -2.44 -1.95
CA ARG A 319 -4.44 -3.46 -2.82
C ARG A 319 -3.17 -2.91 -3.49
N CYS A 320 -2.03 -3.49 -3.15
CA CYS A 320 -0.76 -3.22 -3.80
C CYS A 320 -0.40 -4.39 -4.71
N THR A 321 -0.31 -4.12 -6.01
CA THR A 321 0.14 -5.09 -7.00
C THR A 321 1.65 -4.95 -7.15
N LEU A 322 2.40 -5.96 -6.71
CA LEU A 322 3.86 -5.94 -6.73
C LEU A 322 4.43 -6.56 -8.00
N PHE A 323 3.69 -7.49 -8.62
CA PHE A 323 4.02 -8.08 -9.91
C PHE A 323 2.76 -8.20 -10.76
N PRO A 324 2.87 -8.08 -12.11
CA PRO A 324 1.68 -7.98 -12.92
C PRO A 324 0.71 -9.16 -12.85
N ASP A 325 1.10 -10.35 -12.38
CA ASP A 325 0.19 -11.52 -12.37
C ASP A 325 0.29 -12.48 -11.16
N GLU A 326 1.13 -12.26 -10.13
CA GLU A 326 1.38 -13.33 -9.13
C GLU A 326 1.47 -12.90 -7.65
N PHE A 327 1.73 -11.62 -7.34
CA PHE A 327 1.89 -11.20 -5.94
C PHE A 327 1.14 -9.91 -5.64
N VAL A 328 0.05 -10.06 -4.90
CA VAL A 328 -0.77 -8.97 -4.38
C VAL A 328 -0.62 -8.96 -2.87
N VAL A 329 -0.40 -7.76 -2.33
CA VAL A 329 -0.38 -7.55 -0.89
C VAL A 329 -1.37 -6.45 -0.51
N PHE A 330 -1.83 -6.52 0.72
CA PHE A 330 -2.78 -5.59 1.29
C PHE A 330 -2.15 -4.81 2.44
N ILE A 331 -2.39 -3.50 2.43
CA ILE A 331 -2.05 -2.58 3.51
C ILE A 331 -3.35 -2.20 4.21
N ALA A 332 -3.49 -2.53 5.50
CA ALA A 332 -4.68 -2.18 6.26
C ALA A 332 -4.80 -0.66 6.40
N LEU A 333 -6.01 -0.16 6.16
CA LEU A 333 -6.37 1.24 6.20
C LEU A 333 -7.51 1.46 7.19
N ARG A 334 -7.38 2.55 7.93
CA ARG A 334 -8.40 3.07 8.83
C ARG A 334 -9.02 4.32 8.22
N TYR A 335 -10.35 4.36 8.11
CA TYR A 335 -11.03 5.58 7.68
C TYR A 335 -10.99 6.64 8.77
N HIS A 336 -10.69 7.88 8.39
CA HIS A 336 -10.70 9.02 9.29
C HIS A 336 -11.86 9.99 8.98
N ARG A 337 -11.78 10.76 7.90
CA ARG A 337 -12.82 11.71 7.44
C ARG A 337 -12.56 12.15 6.00
N ASP A 338 -13.56 12.64 5.28
CA ASP A 338 -13.40 13.26 3.94
C ASP A 338 -12.60 12.41 2.93
N ASN A 339 -12.80 11.10 2.94
CA ASN A 339 -12.03 10.11 2.15
C ASN A 339 -10.54 10.05 2.48
N ILE A 340 -10.14 10.60 3.63
CA ILE A 340 -8.80 10.47 4.21
C ILE A 340 -8.77 9.18 5.03
N TYR A 341 -7.76 8.38 4.73
CA TYR A 341 -7.41 7.17 5.42
C TYR A 341 -6.03 7.32 6.07
N VAL A 342 -5.75 6.48 7.04
CA VAL A 342 -4.41 6.29 7.61
C VAL A 342 -4.07 4.81 7.57
N ARG A 343 -2.77 4.48 7.61
CA ARG A 343 -2.34 3.09 7.74
C ARG A 343 -2.62 2.58 9.14
N GLU A 344 -3.20 1.39 9.20
CA GLU A 344 -3.42 0.62 10.42
C GLU A 344 -2.57 -0.65 10.36
N LEU A 345 -2.28 -1.26 11.52
CA LEU A 345 -1.42 -2.45 11.61
C LEU A 345 -0.09 -2.24 10.86
N PRO A 346 0.70 -1.20 11.20
CA PRO A 346 1.87 -0.83 10.42
C PRO A 346 2.97 -1.88 10.44
N ASP A 347 2.94 -2.84 11.35
CA ASP A 347 3.85 -3.98 11.45
C ASP A 347 3.47 -5.17 10.55
N THR A 348 2.32 -5.08 9.86
CA THR A 348 1.74 -6.18 9.10
C THR A 348 1.56 -5.81 7.62
N ILE A 349 1.90 -6.75 6.75
CA ILE A 349 1.53 -6.76 5.33
C ILE A 349 0.79 -8.07 5.10
N ILE A 350 -0.41 -7.98 4.50
CA ILE A 350 -1.29 -9.13 4.34
C ILE A 350 -1.12 -9.67 2.92
N PRO A 351 -0.52 -10.86 2.72
CA PRO A 351 -0.50 -11.50 1.41
C PRO A 351 -1.90 -11.99 1.06
N SER A 352 -2.32 -11.82 -0.20
CA SER A 352 -3.61 -12.34 -0.63
C SER A 352 -3.67 -12.61 -2.12
N ARG A 353 -4.58 -13.50 -2.52
CA ARG A 353 -4.94 -13.76 -3.93
C ARG A 353 -6.37 -13.30 -4.23
N THR A 354 -7.00 -12.54 -3.34
CA THR A 354 -8.37 -12.03 -3.54
C THR A 354 -8.46 -11.25 -4.86
N THR A 355 -9.39 -11.68 -5.71
CA THR A 355 -9.57 -11.16 -7.07
C THR A 355 -10.54 -9.98 -7.13
N ARG A 356 -11.40 -9.80 -6.11
CA ARG A 356 -12.43 -8.76 -6.11
C ARG A 356 -12.06 -7.54 -5.28
N TYR A 357 -12.32 -6.37 -5.85
CA TYR A 357 -11.93 -5.07 -5.31
C TYR A 357 -12.88 -3.96 -5.78
N GLU A 358 -12.92 -2.84 -5.04
CA GLU A 358 -13.55 -1.60 -5.49
C GLU A 358 -12.48 -0.60 -5.95
N GLN A 359 -12.79 0.22 -6.95
CA GLN A 359 -11.94 1.33 -7.36
C GLN A 359 -12.50 2.65 -6.84
N LYS A 360 -11.65 3.45 -6.18
CA LYS A 360 -12.09 4.70 -5.56
C LYS A 360 -10.94 5.69 -5.41
N THR A 361 -11.20 6.95 -5.73
CA THR A 361 -10.29 8.04 -5.37
C THR A 361 -10.32 8.25 -3.85
N ILE A 362 -9.15 8.08 -3.21
CA ILE A 362 -8.97 8.30 -1.78
C ILE A 362 -7.73 9.15 -1.51
N TYR A 363 -7.60 9.59 -0.27
CA TYR A 363 -6.41 10.24 0.26
C TYR A 363 -5.88 9.37 1.41
N ILE A 364 -4.57 9.16 1.48
CA ILE A 364 -3.95 8.50 2.64
C ILE A 364 -2.94 9.48 3.24
N ALA A 365 -3.05 9.76 4.54
CA ALA A 365 -2.14 10.70 5.22
C ALA A 365 -0.68 10.29 5.00
N LYS A 366 0.21 11.26 4.74
CA LYS A 366 1.65 10.98 4.50
C LYS A 366 2.34 10.46 5.75
N ASP A 367 2.03 11.11 6.88
CA ASP A 367 2.43 10.74 8.23
C ASP A 367 1.25 11.00 9.19
N VAL A 368 1.32 10.43 10.39
CA VAL A 368 0.34 10.61 11.47
C VAL A 368 1.09 11.10 12.70
N ASP A 369 0.82 12.35 13.09
CA ASP A 369 1.34 12.93 14.31
C ASP A 369 0.62 12.38 15.56
N GLU A 370 1.16 12.70 16.74
CA GLU A 370 0.60 12.24 18.01
C GLU A 370 -0.85 12.70 18.20
N ARG A 371 -1.17 13.95 17.86
CA ARG A 371 -2.52 14.51 17.99
C ARG A 371 -3.55 13.76 17.15
N MET A 372 -3.23 13.48 15.89
CA MET A 372 -4.09 12.69 15.01
C MET A 372 -4.18 11.24 15.50
N SER A 373 -3.08 10.65 15.95
CA SER A 373 -3.08 9.30 16.51
C SER A 373 -3.98 9.18 17.74
N THR A 374 -3.89 10.11 18.69
CA THR A 374 -4.77 10.18 19.86
C THR A 374 -6.23 10.38 19.44
N SER A 375 -6.50 11.26 18.48
CA SER A 375 -7.86 11.46 17.95
C SER A 375 -8.45 10.19 17.32
N LEU A 376 -7.64 9.40 16.62
CA LEU A 376 -8.07 8.13 16.02
C LEU A 376 -8.36 7.06 17.08
N GLN A 377 -7.57 7.02 18.16
CA GLN A 377 -7.80 6.11 19.29
C GLN A 377 -9.01 6.51 20.13
N GLN A 378 -9.28 7.80 20.25
CA GLN A 378 -10.43 8.35 20.98
C GLN A 378 -11.69 8.46 20.11
N THR A 379 -11.65 8.00 18.85
CA THR A 379 -12.82 8.07 17.98
C THR A 379 -13.94 7.22 18.59
N PRO A 380 -15.10 7.82 18.93
CA PRO A 380 -16.18 7.10 19.59
C PRO A 380 -16.73 6.01 18.67
N GLU A 381 -17.24 4.94 19.28
CA GLU A 381 -18.02 3.93 18.57
C GLU A 381 -19.26 4.55 17.93
N GLU A 382 -19.37 4.34 16.63
CA GLU A 382 -20.66 4.48 15.96
C GLU A 382 -21.52 3.29 16.33
N VAL A 383 -22.79 3.57 16.59
CA VAL A 383 -23.77 2.56 16.99
C VAL A 383 -24.92 2.55 15.99
N LEU A 384 -25.36 1.37 15.58
CA LEU A 384 -26.58 1.15 14.81
C LEU A 384 -27.54 0.29 15.65
N SER A 385 -28.67 0.87 16.03
CA SER A 385 -29.63 0.25 16.96
C SER A 385 -30.90 -0.21 16.26
N PHE A 386 -31.45 -1.33 16.75
CA PHE A 386 -32.63 -1.98 16.21
C PHE A 386 -33.69 -2.09 17.30
N ASP A 387 -34.75 -1.31 17.12
CA ASP A 387 -35.78 -1.15 18.13
C ASP A 387 -37.05 -1.92 17.77
N THR A 388 -37.49 -2.77 18.70
CA THR A 388 -38.69 -3.60 18.59
C THR A 388 -39.86 -3.08 19.44
N SER A 389 -39.72 -1.93 20.11
CA SER A 389 -40.74 -1.34 20.99
C SER A 389 -42.04 -0.94 20.29
N LEU A 390 -42.02 -0.79 18.97
CA LEU A 390 -43.19 -0.46 18.16
C LEU A 390 -43.95 -1.72 17.69
N LEU A 391 -43.51 -2.90 18.09
CA LEU A 391 -44.25 -4.14 17.86
C LEU A 391 -45.43 -4.24 18.84
N PRO A 392 -46.59 -4.74 18.39
CA PRO A 392 -47.67 -5.10 19.30
C PRO A 392 -47.21 -6.16 20.30
N ALA A 393 -47.79 -6.18 21.51
CA ALA A 393 -47.43 -7.16 22.55
C ALA A 393 -47.67 -8.63 22.14
N SER A 394 -48.47 -8.87 21.11
CA SER A 394 -48.70 -10.18 20.50
C SER A 394 -47.55 -10.64 19.60
N PHE A 395 -46.59 -9.78 19.27
CA PHE A 395 -45.42 -10.11 18.45
C PHE A 395 -44.13 -10.08 19.26
N SER A 396 -43.27 -11.07 19.01
CA SER A 396 -41.88 -11.07 19.47
C SER A 396 -40.94 -11.34 18.30
N LEU A 397 -39.77 -10.69 18.34
CA LEU A 397 -38.66 -10.92 17.44
C LEU A 397 -37.46 -11.38 18.25
N THR A 398 -36.94 -12.55 17.92
CA THR A 398 -35.75 -13.12 18.55
C THR A 398 -34.63 -13.15 17.51
N VAL A 399 -33.46 -12.61 17.85
CA VAL A 399 -32.29 -12.68 16.98
C VAL A 399 -31.74 -14.10 17.02
N ASN A 400 -31.79 -14.78 15.87
CA ASN A 400 -31.21 -16.12 15.69
C ASN A 400 -29.72 -16.01 15.34
N GLU A 401 -29.38 -15.06 14.45
CA GLU A 401 -28.02 -14.86 13.97
C GLU A 401 -27.78 -13.40 13.62
N SER A 402 -26.51 -12.98 13.72
CA SER A 402 -26.08 -11.62 13.39
C SER A 402 -24.71 -11.65 12.74
N TRP A 403 -24.46 -10.73 11.82
CA TRP A 403 -23.14 -10.52 11.24
C TRP A 403 -22.82 -9.02 11.09
N PRO A 404 -21.59 -8.57 11.42
CA PRO A 404 -20.51 -9.33 12.03
C PRO A 404 -20.78 -9.66 13.52
N GLU A 405 -20.63 -10.93 13.91
CA GLU A 405 -21.02 -11.42 15.24
C GLU A 405 -20.30 -10.70 16.39
N ARG A 406 -18.99 -10.43 16.25
CA ARG A 406 -18.19 -9.75 17.29
C ARG A 406 -18.59 -8.30 17.55
N GLN A 407 -19.27 -7.67 16.59
CA GLN A 407 -19.72 -6.28 16.69
C GLN A 407 -21.17 -6.18 17.17
N TRP A 408 -21.86 -7.32 17.35
CA TRP A 408 -23.25 -7.37 17.83
C TRP A 408 -23.33 -7.37 19.35
N HIS A 409 -24.15 -6.48 19.90
CA HIS A 409 -24.43 -6.40 21.34
C HIS A 409 -25.89 -6.83 21.62
N PRO A 410 -26.14 -8.11 21.91
CA PRO A 410 -27.50 -8.66 22.01
C PRO A 410 -28.34 -8.03 23.12
N GLN A 411 -27.73 -7.62 24.25
CA GLN A 411 -28.45 -6.98 25.36
C GLN A 411 -29.05 -5.62 24.99
N ARG A 412 -28.50 -4.95 23.98
CA ARG A 412 -28.91 -3.61 23.54
C ARG A 412 -29.53 -3.61 22.14
N ASN A 413 -29.58 -4.77 21.47
CA ASN A 413 -29.98 -4.92 20.07
C ASN A 413 -29.30 -3.89 19.16
N GLN A 414 -27.97 -3.84 19.19
CA GLN A 414 -27.21 -2.87 18.40
C GLN A 414 -25.89 -3.45 17.89
N PHE A 415 -25.42 -2.91 16.77
CA PHE A 415 -24.02 -3.04 16.36
C PHE A 415 -23.21 -1.84 16.84
N ALA A 416 -21.96 -2.05 17.20
CA ALA A 416 -20.98 -0.99 17.42
C ALA A 416 -19.73 -1.22 16.56
N TRP A 417 -19.22 -0.16 15.94
CA TRP A 417 -17.98 -0.19 15.16
C TRP A 417 -17.27 1.16 15.24
N THR A 418 -16.02 1.21 14.80
CA THR A 418 -15.26 2.46 14.74
C THR A 418 -14.54 2.58 13.40
N GLY A 419 -14.36 3.82 12.93
CA GLY A 419 -13.48 4.19 11.82
C GLY A 419 -13.57 3.34 10.54
N SER A 420 -14.80 2.95 10.18
CA SER A 420 -15.12 2.43 8.86
C SER A 420 -15.90 3.47 8.08
N LYS A 421 -15.59 3.61 6.78
CA LYS A 421 -16.36 4.46 5.89
C LYS A 421 -17.70 3.84 5.51
N LEU A 422 -17.74 2.52 5.40
CA LEU A 422 -18.94 1.76 5.07
C LEU A 422 -19.04 0.61 6.05
N PHE A 423 -20.10 0.60 6.84
CA PHE A 423 -20.44 -0.50 7.73
C PHE A 423 -21.64 -1.24 7.16
N SER A 424 -21.59 -2.56 7.19
CA SER A 424 -22.65 -3.41 6.68
C SER A 424 -22.92 -4.52 7.68
N CYS A 425 -24.19 -4.82 7.91
CA CYS A 425 -24.58 -5.86 8.85
C CYS A 425 -25.83 -6.60 8.41
N ILE A 426 -26.01 -7.81 8.95
CA ILE A 426 -27.22 -8.62 8.80
C ILE A 426 -27.71 -9.07 10.16
N ILE A 427 -29.03 -9.08 10.33
CA ILE A 427 -29.71 -9.71 11.46
C ILE A 427 -30.77 -10.67 10.94
N ALA A 428 -30.71 -11.92 11.39
CA ALA A 428 -31.74 -12.92 11.17
C ALA A 428 -32.69 -12.93 12.38
N TYR A 429 -33.96 -12.64 12.15
CA TYR A 429 -35.00 -12.67 13.17
C TYR A 429 -35.93 -13.86 12.98
N THR A 430 -36.16 -14.58 14.07
CA THR A 430 -37.31 -15.47 14.24
C THR A 430 -38.51 -14.63 14.65
N VAL A 431 -39.61 -14.74 13.92
CA VAL A 431 -40.85 -14.02 14.19
C VAL A 431 -41.87 -14.93 14.85
N GLU A 432 -42.39 -14.47 15.99
CA GLU A 432 -43.42 -15.17 16.74
C GLU A 432 -44.65 -14.29 16.92
N TYR A 433 -45.83 -14.92 16.84
CA TYR A 433 -47.11 -14.30 17.13
C TYR A 433 -47.86 -15.13 18.18
N ASN A 434 -48.19 -14.52 19.32
CA ASN A 434 -48.77 -15.21 20.48
C ASN A 434 -48.00 -16.46 20.91
N ARG A 435 -46.66 -16.41 20.82
CA ARG A 435 -45.71 -17.52 21.09
C ARG A 435 -45.71 -18.65 20.06
N ASP A 436 -46.48 -18.54 18.98
CA ASP A 436 -46.39 -19.44 17.84
C ASP A 436 -45.35 -18.90 16.86
N HIS A 437 -44.44 -19.75 16.39
CA HIS A 437 -43.50 -19.40 15.34
C HIS A 437 -44.23 -19.22 14.00
N ILE A 438 -44.08 -18.05 13.37
CA ILE A 438 -44.78 -17.71 12.11
C ILE A 438 -43.85 -17.42 10.93
N GLY A 439 -42.53 -17.39 11.15
CA GLY A 439 -41.55 -17.33 10.08
C GLY A 439 -40.20 -16.74 10.48
N GLU A 440 -39.33 -16.59 9.50
CA GLU A 440 -38.00 -15.99 9.64
C GLU A 440 -37.79 -14.88 8.60
N VAL A 441 -37.17 -13.78 9.04
CA VAL A 441 -36.86 -12.62 8.20
C VAL A 441 -35.42 -12.18 8.41
N PHE A 442 -34.86 -11.55 7.39
CA PHE A 442 -33.48 -11.04 7.40
C PHE A 442 -33.49 -9.54 7.17
N LEU A 443 -32.85 -8.82 8.07
CA LEU A 443 -32.62 -7.40 7.94
C LEU A 443 -31.18 -7.17 7.50
N ILE A 444 -31.01 -6.59 6.32
CA ILE A 444 -29.72 -6.18 5.77
C ILE A 444 -29.62 -4.68 5.95
N CYS A 445 -28.50 -4.17 6.46
CA CYS A 445 -28.26 -2.74 6.62
C CYS A 445 -26.87 -2.35 6.13
N GLN A 446 -26.79 -1.15 5.58
CA GLN A 446 -25.54 -0.51 5.18
C GLN A 446 -25.55 0.95 5.62
N ARG A 447 -24.56 1.32 6.43
CA ARG A 447 -24.32 2.67 6.88
C ARG A 447 -23.05 3.19 6.23
N HIS A 448 -23.19 4.20 5.37
CA HIS A 448 -22.05 4.92 4.80
C HIS A 448 -21.76 6.17 5.61
N ALA A 449 -20.51 6.49 5.96
CA ALA A 449 -20.15 7.60 6.85
C ALA A 449 -20.49 9.01 6.30
N SER A 450 -20.65 9.15 4.97
CA SER A 450 -21.08 10.42 4.37
C SER A 450 -22.52 10.76 4.77
N ALA A 451 -22.76 12.00 5.22
CA ALA A 451 -24.10 12.50 5.48
C ALA A 451 -24.97 12.55 4.20
N LEU A 452 -24.35 12.64 3.02
CA LEU A 452 -25.05 12.68 1.72
C LEU A 452 -25.53 11.30 1.23
N GLN A 453 -25.12 10.21 1.90
CA GLN A 453 -25.55 8.85 1.59
C GLN A 453 -26.20 8.25 2.84
N PRO A 454 -27.54 8.18 2.91
CA PRO A 454 -28.25 7.78 4.13
C PRO A 454 -28.00 6.31 4.48
N LEU A 455 -28.32 5.93 5.73
CA LEU A 455 -28.47 4.54 6.15
C LEU A 455 -29.44 3.83 5.22
N ARG A 456 -28.97 2.82 4.48
CA ARG A 456 -29.78 2.01 3.58
C ARG A 456 -30.07 0.65 4.21
N TYR A 457 -31.26 0.10 4.00
CA TYR A 457 -31.65 -1.16 4.60
C TYR A 457 -32.71 -1.89 3.78
N ALA A 458 -32.77 -3.21 3.92
CA ALA A 458 -33.72 -4.09 3.26
C ALA A 458 -34.19 -5.17 4.24
N LEU A 459 -35.51 -5.42 4.26
CA LEU A 459 -36.08 -6.53 5.01
C LEU A 459 -36.56 -7.58 4.02
N ILE A 460 -35.96 -8.77 4.07
CA ILE A 460 -36.21 -9.84 3.09
C ILE A 460 -36.65 -11.13 3.78
N PRO A 461 -37.47 -11.97 3.12
CA PRO A 461 -37.85 -13.27 3.65
C PRO A 461 -36.68 -14.25 3.59
N SER A 462 -36.66 -15.25 4.48
CA SER A 462 -35.60 -16.26 4.59
C SER A 462 -35.23 -16.97 3.28
N ARG A 463 -36.22 -17.27 2.43
CA ARG A 463 -36.00 -17.87 1.11
C ARG A 463 -35.07 -17.07 0.18
N ASN A 464 -34.97 -15.75 0.37
CA ASN A 464 -34.13 -14.87 -0.42
C ASN A 464 -32.75 -14.63 0.23
N ALA A 465 -32.58 -15.00 1.51
CA ALA A 465 -31.37 -14.74 2.29
C ALA A 465 -30.37 -15.89 2.28
N GLY A 466 -30.78 -17.10 1.87
CA GLY A 466 -29.96 -18.31 1.96
C GLY A 466 -28.61 -18.23 1.23
N GLY A 467 -28.56 -17.56 0.08
CA GLY A 467 -27.30 -17.34 -0.65
C GLY A 467 -26.37 -16.33 0.04
N ILE A 468 -26.94 -15.26 0.61
CA ILE A 468 -26.19 -14.23 1.35
C ILE A 468 -25.58 -14.83 2.62
N MET A 469 -26.37 -15.57 3.41
CA MET A 469 -25.88 -16.18 4.65
C MET A 469 -24.87 -17.29 4.40
N ARG A 470 -25.04 -18.09 3.35
CA ARG A 470 -24.02 -19.08 2.94
C ARG A 470 -22.72 -18.39 2.53
N SER A 471 -22.82 -17.21 1.92
CA SER A 471 -21.70 -16.35 1.54
C SER A 471 -21.07 -15.58 2.72
N ILE A 472 -21.66 -15.66 3.91
CA ILE A 472 -21.16 -15.00 5.12
C ILE A 472 -20.64 -16.01 6.15
N ARG A 473 -21.30 -17.17 6.26
CA ARG A 473 -20.97 -18.26 7.20
C ARG A 473 -19.76 -19.09 6.77
N TYR A 474 -19.32 -18.99 5.52
CA TYR A 474 -18.20 -19.79 5.01
C TYR A 474 -16.88 -19.10 5.37
N ASP A 475 -16.36 -19.33 6.57
CA ASP A 475 -14.97 -18.99 6.86
C ASP A 475 -14.32 -19.96 7.86
N GLY A 476 -13.15 -20.51 7.49
CA GLY A 476 -12.22 -21.10 8.44
C GLY A 476 -11.37 -22.32 8.04
N ASN A 477 -11.70 -23.13 7.02
CA ASN A 477 -10.94 -24.39 6.81
C ASN A 477 -10.76 -24.91 5.37
N SER A 478 -10.99 -24.11 4.33
CA SER A 478 -10.55 -24.43 2.97
C SER A 478 -9.91 -23.21 2.33
N ASP A 479 -8.82 -23.44 1.59
CA ASP A 479 -8.04 -22.46 0.80
C ASP A 479 -8.84 -21.64 -0.25
N SER A 480 -10.17 -21.66 -0.20
CA SER A 480 -11.07 -20.89 -1.06
C SER A 480 -11.30 -19.48 -0.48
N GLN A 481 -10.48 -18.53 -0.94
CA GLN A 481 -10.35 -17.13 -0.51
C GLN A 481 -11.46 -16.15 -0.98
N ASP A 482 -12.69 -16.61 -1.16
CA ASP A 482 -13.80 -15.75 -1.59
C ASP A 482 -14.81 -15.59 -0.46
N GLN A 483 -14.85 -14.42 0.20
CA GLN A 483 -16.04 -13.73 0.78
C GLN A 483 -15.64 -12.55 1.70
N PRO A 484 -16.25 -11.34 1.58
CA PRO A 484 -17.71 -11.09 1.56
C PRO A 484 -18.24 -10.18 0.42
N LEU A 485 -17.56 -10.06 -0.74
CA LEU A 485 -18.02 -9.17 -1.83
C LEU A 485 -19.24 -9.67 -2.61
N GLU A 486 -19.44 -11.00 -2.72
CA GLU A 486 -20.67 -11.56 -3.29
C GLU A 486 -21.87 -11.27 -2.40
N ALA A 487 -21.72 -11.45 -1.08
CA ALA A 487 -22.72 -11.03 -0.13
C ALA A 487 -23.05 -9.54 -0.29
N PHE A 488 -22.06 -8.64 -0.44
CA PHE A 488 -22.32 -7.21 -0.67
C PHE A 488 -23.03 -6.92 -2.00
N SER A 489 -22.60 -7.54 -3.10
CA SER A 489 -23.28 -7.40 -4.40
C SER A 489 -24.72 -7.92 -4.35
N MET A 490 -24.94 -9.05 -3.68
CA MET A 490 -26.28 -9.58 -3.43
C MET A 490 -27.10 -8.65 -2.52
N MET A 491 -26.49 -8.06 -1.49
CA MET A 491 -27.16 -7.08 -0.62
C MET A 491 -27.60 -5.84 -1.42
N GLU A 492 -26.75 -5.29 -2.30
CA GLU A 492 -27.12 -4.13 -3.14
C GLU A 492 -28.35 -4.40 -4.03
N GLN A 493 -28.58 -5.65 -4.45
CA GLN A 493 -29.79 -6.01 -5.22
C GLN A 493 -31.09 -5.85 -4.41
N PHE A 494 -31.01 -5.95 -3.08
CA PHE A 494 -32.16 -5.84 -2.20
C PHE A 494 -32.31 -4.45 -1.60
N ILE A 495 -31.24 -3.66 -1.56
CA ILE A 495 -31.27 -2.28 -1.03
C ILE A 495 -31.85 -1.36 -2.12
N ILE A 496 -33.18 -1.34 -2.23
CA ILE A 496 -33.93 -0.47 -3.14
C ILE A 496 -34.38 0.76 -2.35
N ASP A 497 -34.32 1.95 -2.96
CA ASP A 497 -34.90 3.18 -2.39
C ASP A 497 -36.42 3.00 -2.20
N GLY A 498 -36.87 2.75 -0.96
CA GLY A 498 -38.29 2.61 -0.60
C GLY A 498 -38.56 1.75 0.64
N ARG A 499 -39.77 1.83 1.22
CA ARG A 499 -40.17 0.98 2.36
C ARG A 499 -40.45 -0.45 1.90
N GLN A 500 -39.72 -1.42 2.46
CA GLN A 500 -39.91 -2.84 2.19
C GLN A 500 -40.67 -3.52 3.33
N ALA A 501 -41.66 -4.35 2.97
CA ALA A 501 -42.46 -5.13 3.90
C ALA A 501 -42.43 -6.62 3.54
N VAL A 502 -42.28 -7.47 4.56
CA VAL A 502 -42.37 -8.92 4.43
C VAL A 502 -43.75 -9.36 4.94
N LYS A 503 -44.50 -10.05 4.07
CA LYS A 503 -45.78 -10.65 4.43
C LYS A 503 -45.56 -11.95 5.20
N LEU A 504 -46.14 -12.03 6.39
CA LEU A 504 -46.11 -13.19 7.28
C LEU A 504 -47.53 -13.70 7.49
N TRP A 505 -47.70 -15.01 7.51
CA TRP A 505 -49.02 -15.65 7.59
C TRP A 505 -49.14 -16.46 8.87
N HIS A 506 -50.24 -16.28 9.58
CA HIS A 506 -50.64 -17.14 10.69
C HIS A 506 -52.11 -17.53 10.50
N ARG A 507 -52.34 -18.80 10.15
CA ARG A 507 -53.66 -19.32 9.75
C ARG A 507 -54.22 -18.48 8.59
N GLU A 508 -55.34 -17.80 8.79
CA GLU A 508 -55.98 -16.95 7.78
C GLU A 508 -55.60 -15.47 7.89
N THR A 509 -54.75 -15.08 8.85
CA THR A 509 -54.34 -13.69 9.06
C THR A 509 -52.99 -13.42 8.40
N CYS A 510 -52.91 -12.33 7.64
CA CYS A 510 -51.67 -11.84 7.05
C CYS A 510 -51.21 -10.56 7.75
N PHE A 511 -49.93 -10.51 8.09
CA PHE A 511 -49.27 -9.37 8.71
C PHE A 511 -48.17 -8.85 7.78
N SER A 512 -48.00 -7.54 7.76
CA SER A 512 -46.86 -6.92 7.07
C SER A 512 -45.86 -6.44 8.11
N LEU A 513 -44.72 -7.12 8.21
CA LEU A 513 -43.57 -6.69 8.99
C LEU A 513 -42.71 -5.78 8.12
N PHE A 514 -42.36 -4.60 8.61
CA PHE A 514 -41.53 -3.65 7.88
C PHE A 514 -40.60 -2.89 8.82
N VAL A 515 -39.58 -2.27 8.22
CA VAL A 515 -38.59 -1.47 8.94
C VAL A 515 -38.73 -0.01 8.54
N THR A 516 -38.69 0.89 9.51
CA THR A 516 -38.80 2.32 9.29
C THR A 516 -37.80 3.11 10.13
N ARG A 517 -37.45 4.29 9.64
CA ARG A 517 -36.84 5.35 10.44
C ARG A 517 -37.93 6.16 11.14
N TYR A 518 -37.59 6.83 12.23
CA TYR A 518 -38.55 7.65 13.00
C TYR A 518 -38.92 8.95 12.27
N SER A 519 -37.96 9.52 11.53
CA SER A 519 -38.16 10.70 10.69
C SER A 519 -37.59 10.44 9.30
N GLU A 520 -38.35 10.79 8.27
CA GLU A 520 -37.90 10.77 6.87
C GLU A 520 -36.94 11.93 6.56
N THR A 521 -36.94 12.97 7.40
CA THR A 521 -36.09 14.16 7.24
C THR A 521 -34.86 14.15 8.16
N ASP A 522 -34.85 13.28 9.19
CA ASP A 522 -33.69 13.12 10.08
C ASP A 522 -32.79 11.99 9.59
N GLU A 523 -32.02 12.31 8.54
CA GLU A 523 -31.06 11.39 7.92
C GLU A 523 -29.94 10.95 8.87
N SER A 524 -29.81 11.57 10.06
CA SER A 524 -28.72 11.34 11.01
C SER A 524 -28.91 10.16 11.98
N THR A 525 -30.14 9.65 12.16
CA THR A 525 -30.41 8.59 13.15
C THR A 525 -29.89 7.22 12.70
N ASN A 526 -28.84 6.70 13.34
CA ASN A 526 -28.43 5.28 13.24
C ASN A 526 -29.38 4.37 14.06
N ARG A 527 -30.69 4.47 13.81
CA ARG A 527 -31.72 3.69 14.51
C ARG A 527 -32.82 3.27 13.55
N LEU A 528 -33.14 1.99 13.59
CA LEU A 528 -34.20 1.37 12.82
C LEU A 528 -35.27 0.83 13.76
N PHE A 529 -36.53 1.01 13.39
CA PHE A 529 -37.68 0.53 14.14
C PHE A 529 -38.39 -0.56 13.36
N LEU A 530 -38.67 -1.68 14.02
CA LEU A 530 -39.45 -2.77 13.45
C LEU A 530 -40.92 -2.59 13.82
N LYS A 531 -41.79 -2.66 12.82
CA LYS A 531 -43.23 -2.47 12.95
C LYS A 531 -44.00 -3.57 12.24
N VAL A 532 -45.14 -3.94 12.80
CA VAL A 532 -46.09 -4.86 12.17
C VAL A 532 -47.43 -4.16 12.03
N THR A 533 -48.05 -4.29 10.86
CA THR A 533 -49.44 -3.87 10.61
C THR A 533 -50.28 -5.05 10.12
N SER A 534 -51.54 -5.09 10.53
CA SER A 534 -52.53 -6.05 10.04
C SER A 534 -53.27 -5.43 8.85
N SER A 535 -53.24 -6.08 7.68
CA SER A 535 -53.89 -5.62 6.42
C SER A 535 -53.27 -4.37 5.76
N GLU A 536 -53.59 -4.14 4.47
CA GLU A 536 -52.98 -3.25 3.46
C GLU A 536 -53.00 -1.73 3.73
N ASP A 537 -53.05 -1.30 5.00
CA ASP A 537 -52.91 0.11 5.32
C ASP A 537 -51.42 0.50 5.25
N LEU A 538 -51.08 1.19 4.15
CA LEU A 538 -49.87 1.99 3.84
C LEU A 538 -48.84 1.38 2.87
N LEU A 539 -49.19 1.17 1.60
CA LEU A 539 -48.19 1.05 0.52
C LEU A 539 -48.72 1.55 -0.83
N HIS A 540 -48.23 2.69 -1.33
CA HIS A 540 -48.09 2.97 -2.77
C HIS A 540 -46.87 3.89 -2.98
N PRO A 541 -46.11 3.69 -4.06
CA PRO A 541 -46.53 4.26 -5.35
C PRO A 541 -46.86 3.18 -6.39
N MET A 542 -48.10 3.25 -6.90
CA MET A 542 -48.72 2.51 -8.01
C MET A 542 -49.33 1.11 -7.72
N PRO A 543 -50.51 0.80 -8.30
CA PRO A 543 -51.35 -0.34 -7.91
C PRO A 543 -51.13 -1.60 -8.77
N VAL A 544 -51.04 -2.76 -8.13
CA VAL A 544 -51.23 -4.06 -8.79
C VAL A 544 -52.49 -4.70 -8.22
N ARG A 545 -53.47 -4.98 -9.07
CA ARG A 545 -54.72 -5.68 -8.70
C ARG A 545 -54.40 -7.09 -8.18
N LEU A 546 -54.84 -7.40 -6.96
CA LEU A 546 -54.93 -8.76 -6.44
C LEU A 546 -56.32 -9.36 -6.72
N SER A 547 -56.35 -10.61 -7.17
CA SER A 547 -57.53 -11.48 -7.07
C SER A 547 -57.40 -12.39 -5.85
N ALA A 548 -58.48 -12.43 -5.05
CA ALA A 548 -58.60 -13.14 -3.76
C ALA A 548 -58.93 -14.66 -3.92
N PRO A 549 -59.25 -15.45 -2.87
CA PRO A 549 -58.38 -16.49 -2.30
C PRO A 549 -58.90 -17.95 -2.40
N ARG A 550 -58.01 -18.93 -2.03
CA ARG A 550 -58.21 -20.30 -1.45
C ARG A 550 -57.80 -21.50 -2.33
N PRO A 551 -57.58 -22.74 -1.78
CA PRO A 551 -57.26 -23.20 -0.42
C PRO A 551 -56.02 -24.15 -0.36
N VAL A 552 -55.70 -24.64 0.85
CA VAL A 552 -54.73 -25.70 1.16
C VAL A 552 -55.10 -27.03 0.49
N VAL A 553 -54.20 -27.62 -0.30
CA VAL A 553 -53.76 -29.05 -0.33
C VAL A 553 -52.74 -29.21 -1.46
N GLY A 554 -51.70 -30.00 -1.22
CA GLY A 554 -50.48 -30.12 -2.03
C GLY A 554 -50.67 -30.21 -3.55
N GLY A 555 -49.81 -29.45 -4.23
CA GLY A 555 -49.61 -29.47 -5.68
C GLY A 555 -48.48 -28.50 -5.98
N GLU A 556 -47.37 -29.03 -6.46
CA GLU A 556 -46.28 -28.25 -7.07
C GLU A 556 -46.87 -27.41 -8.21
N GLU A 557 -46.59 -26.10 -8.26
CA GLU A 557 -46.59 -25.41 -9.55
C GLU A 557 -45.72 -24.15 -9.55
N LEU A 558 -45.12 -23.95 -10.74
CA LEU A 558 -44.01 -23.06 -11.06
C LEU A 558 -44.40 -21.58 -11.00
N GLY A 559 -43.44 -20.76 -10.59
CA GLY A 559 -43.55 -19.30 -10.62
C GLY A 559 -43.81 -18.77 -12.03
N HIS A 560 -44.96 -18.13 -12.23
CA HIS A 560 -45.23 -17.34 -13.42
C HIS A 560 -44.61 -15.95 -13.32
N ARG A 561 -43.80 -15.65 -14.33
CA ARG A 561 -43.16 -14.37 -14.65
C ARG A 561 -44.19 -13.43 -15.29
N LEU A 562 -44.31 -12.20 -14.79
CA LEU A 562 -44.91 -11.10 -15.53
C LEU A 562 -43.90 -9.96 -15.62
N GLU A 563 -43.22 -9.98 -16.76
CA GLU A 563 -42.60 -8.89 -17.53
C GLU A 563 -41.16 -9.16 -17.97
N ARG A 564 -40.94 -8.95 -19.26
CA ARG A 564 -39.77 -9.39 -20.04
C ARG A 564 -38.62 -8.40 -19.88
N ALA A 565 -37.57 -8.82 -19.20
CA ALA A 565 -36.22 -8.34 -19.48
C ALA A 565 -35.58 -9.22 -20.58
N PRO A 566 -34.73 -8.69 -21.47
CA PRO A 566 -34.14 -9.46 -22.55
C PRO A 566 -33.23 -10.55 -21.98
N GLN A 567 -33.45 -11.80 -22.38
CA GLN A 567 -32.53 -12.89 -22.08
C GLN A 567 -31.31 -12.78 -23.00
N ILE A 568 -30.13 -12.54 -22.44
CA ILE A 568 -28.87 -12.85 -23.12
C ILE A 568 -28.68 -14.37 -22.96
N GLY A 569 -28.86 -15.08 -24.07
CA GLY A 569 -28.84 -16.54 -24.14
C GLY A 569 -27.45 -17.13 -23.92
N GLN A 570 -27.46 -18.33 -23.33
CA GLN A 570 -26.32 -19.24 -23.25
C GLN A 570 -25.87 -19.63 -24.66
N PHE A 571 -24.57 -19.49 -24.93
CA PHE A 571 -23.94 -20.04 -26.12
C PHE A 571 -23.81 -21.56 -25.97
N GLY A 572 -24.46 -22.30 -26.87
CA GLY A 572 -24.19 -23.70 -27.17
C GLY A 572 -23.89 -23.82 -28.66
N SER A 573 -22.69 -24.36 -28.96
CA SER A 573 -22.25 -25.01 -30.19
C SER A 573 -23.15 -24.93 -31.43
N ASP A 574 -22.78 -24.09 -32.40
CA ASP A 574 -22.35 -24.50 -33.74
C ASP A 574 -22.12 -23.24 -34.60
N GLY A 575 -21.14 -23.32 -35.49
CA GLY A 575 -20.58 -22.18 -36.21
C GLY A 575 -21.53 -21.52 -37.21
N ASP A 576 -21.49 -20.19 -37.26
CA ASP A 576 -21.43 -19.41 -38.49
C ASP A 576 -21.12 -17.92 -38.19
N ILE A 577 -20.32 -17.32 -39.06
CA ILE A 577 -19.78 -15.95 -38.97
C ILE A 577 -20.89 -14.93 -39.27
N LEU A 578 -21.09 -13.92 -38.41
CA LEU A 578 -21.99 -12.79 -38.68
C LEU A 578 -21.22 -11.45 -38.78
N THR A 579 -21.31 -10.87 -39.97
CA THR A 579 -20.76 -9.60 -40.43
C THR A 579 -21.50 -8.40 -39.81
N ILE A 580 -20.77 -7.42 -39.29
CA ILE A 580 -21.33 -6.16 -38.74
C ILE A 580 -21.67 -5.20 -39.90
N GLN A 581 -22.92 -4.76 -40.01
CA GLN A 581 -23.31 -3.63 -40.87
C GLN A 581 -23.18 -2.30 -40.12
N GLN A 582 -22.65 -1.28 -40.80
CA GLN A 582 -22.53 0.09 -40.28
C GLN A 582 -23.90 0.80 -40.19
N PRO A 583 -24.09 1.72 -39.23
CA PRO A 583 -25.34 2.45 -39.04
C PRO A 583 -25.65 3.39 -40.21
N SER A 584 -26.94 3.67 -40.40
CA SER A 584 -27.40 4.49 -41.53
C SER A 584 -27.11 5.97 -41.29
N LEU A 585 -26.89 6.73 -42.37
CA LEU A 585 -26.67 8.18 -42.33
C LEU A 585 -27.82 8.95 -41.66
N THR A 586 -29.02 8.39 -41.66
CA THR A 586 -30.20 8.90 -40.96
C THR A 586 -30.05 8.85 -39.43
N ASP A 587 -29.45 7.79 -38.88
CA ASP A 587 -29.24 7.64 -37.44
C ASP A 587 -28.17 8.62 -36.92
N ILE A 588 -27.20 8.96 -37.77
CA ILE A 588 -26.16 9.94 -37.46
C ILE A 588 -26.74 11.36 -37.46
N TRP A 589 -27.64 11.68 -38.39
CA TRP A 589 -28.27 13.00 -38.49
C TRP A 589 -29.29 13.30 -37.39
N GLU A 590 -30.00 12.29 -36.86
CA GLU A 590 -30.90 12.49 -35.72
C GLU A 590 -30.11 12.76 -34.43
N ALA A 591 -28.97 12.10 -34.24
CA ALA A 591 -28.09 12.32 -33.08
C ALA A 591 -27.41 13.70 -33.08
N GLU A 592 -27.10 14.27 -34.24
CA GLU A 592 -26.53 15.63 -34.34
C GLU A 592 -27.57 16.73 -34.07
N ARG A 593 -28.87 16.44 -34.20
CA ARG A 593 -29.95 17.42 -34.05
C ARG A 593 -30.35 17.66 -32.60
N GLU A 594 -30.12 16.70 -31.70
CA GLU A 594 -30.45 16.83 -30.26
C GLU A 594 -29.41 17.61 -29.44
N ASN A 595 -28.23 17.92 -30.00
CA ASN A 595 -27.14 18.60 -29.30
C ASN A 595 -27.00 20.10 -29.61
N THR A 596 -28.02 20.74 -30.18
CA THR A 596 -28.04 22.21 -30.35
C THR A 596 -29.41 22.77 -29.99
N TYR A 597 -29.56 23.23 -28.74
CA TYR A 597 -30.23 24.48 -28.34
C TYR A 597 -29.84 24.88 -26.91
#